data_AF-A0A1C0U761-F1
#
_entry.id   AF-A0A1C0U761-F1
#
_cell.length_a   1.000
_cell.length_b   1.000
_cell.length_c   1.000
_cell.angle_alpha   90.00
_cell.angle_beta   90.00
_cell.angle_gamma   90.00
#
_symmetry.space_group_name_H-M   'P 1'
#
loop_
_entity.id
_entity.type
_entity.pdbx_description
1 polymer ?
#
loop_
_entity_poly.entity_id
_entity_poly.type
_entity_poly.pdbx_seq_one_letter_code
_entity_poly.pdbx_strand_id
1 'polypeptide(L)'
;MNPIDSLCAGLDMSAFAERLRLLREARNLSQVRLAELLGVDPRAYNRWEKGASAPHLETVIKIADVLQVTIDELVGRKAISDEVKIRNHTLHSLWQKADLLPDTDQQALIVVLDSFVKKAMVEQAMGFNSTKR
;
A
#
# COMPACT_ATOMS: atom_id res chain seq x y z
N MET A 1 27.82 6.62 -7.05
CA MET A 1 26.40 6.25 -6.89
C MET A 1 25.62 7.54 -6.81
N ASN A 2 24.62 7.76 -7.67
CA ASN A 2 23.98 9.06 -7.79
C ASN A 2 22.99 9.28 -6.62
N PRO A 3 22.90 10.49 -6.05
CA PRO A 3 22.02 10.77 -4.90
C PRO A 3 20.53 10.52 -5.14
N ILE A 4 20.11 10.47 -6.41
CA ILE A 4 18.72 10.21 -6.83
C ILE A 4 18.37 8.72 -6.67
N ASP A 5 19.36 7.82 -6.77
CA ASP A 5 19.15 6.37 -6.60
C ASP A 5 18.71 6.01 -5.17
N SER A 6 19.02 6.88 -4.19
CA SER A 6 18.68 6.70 -2.77
C SER A 6 17.24 7.13 -2.42
N LEU A 7 16.54 7.87 -3.29
CA LEU A 7 15.19 8.37 -3.01
C LEU A 7 14.08 7.41 -3.47
N CYS A 8 14.42 6.39 -4.26
CA CYS A 8 13.49 5.38 -4.80
C CYS A 8 13.42 4.08 -3.96
N ALA A 9 13.92 4.07 -2.73
CA ALA A 9 14.06 2.89 -1.87
C ALA A 9 12.76 2.15 -1.49
N GLY A 10 11.60 2.53 -2.06
CA GLY A 10 10.31 1.87 -1.84
C GLY A 10 9.76 1.06 -3.02
N LEU A 11 10.34 1.15 -4.22
CA LEU A 11 9.87 0.41 -5.40
C LEU A 11 10.97 -0.52 -5.90
N ASP A 12 10.84 -1.80 -5.61
CA ASP A 12 11.64 -2.83 -6.26
C ASP A 12 11.25 -2.89 -7.75
N MET A 13 12.13 -2.40 -8.62
CA MET A 13 11.91 -2.38 -10.06
C MET A 13 11.78 -3.78 -10.66
N SER A 14 12.35 -4.80 -10.02
CA SER A 14 12.15 -6.21 -10.41
C SER A 14 10.69 -6.62 -10.19
N ALA A 15 10.12 -6.25 -9.05
CA ALA A 15 8.73 -6.56 -8.71
C ALA A 15 7.72 -5.81 -9.59
N PHE A 16 8.00 -4.55 -9.95
CA PHE A 16 7.20 -3.80 -10.93
C PHE A 16 7.24 -4.45 -12.31
N ALA A 17 8.44 -4.81 -12.79
CA ALA A 17 8.63 -5.41 -14.12
C ALA A 17 7.87 -6.74 -14.26
N GLU A 18 7.99 -7.62 -13.27
CA GLU A 18 7.28 -8.90 -13.26
C GLU A 18 5.76 -8.70 -13.22
N ARG A 19 5.28 -7.74 -12.44
CA ARG A 19 3.85 -7.44 -12.34
C ARG A 19 3.29 -6.84 -13.62
N LEU A 20 4.02 -5.92 -14.27
CA LEU A 20 3.67 -5.39 -15.58
C LEU A 20 3.54 -6.52 -16.61
N ARG A 21 4.48 -7.46 -16.60
CA ARG A 21 4.43 -8.66 -17.45
C ARG A 21 3.18 -9.49 -17.19
N LEU A 22 2.91 -9.82 -15.93
CA LEU A 22 1.75 -10.65 -15.55
C LEU A 22 0.43 -9.99 -15.96
N LEU A 23 0.27 -8.68 -15.74
CA LEU A 23 -0.93 -7.94 -16.11
C LEU A 23 -1.10 -7.84 -17.63
N ARG A 24 0.00 -7.66 -18.38
CA ARG A 24 0.00 -7.71 -19.84
C ARG A 24 -0.43 -9.09 -20.35
N GLU A 25 0.14 -10.15 -19.78
CA GLU A 25 -0.16 -11.54 -20.17
C GLU A 25 -1.59 -11.94 -19.81
N ALA A 26 -2.13 -11.46 -18.69
CA ALA A 26 -3.55 -11.64 -18.32
C ALA A 26 -4.51 -11.00 -19.34
N ARG A 27 -4.05 -9.98 -20.08
CA ARG A 27 -4.77 -9.35 -21.20
C ARG A 27 -4.50 -10.01 -22.56
N ASN A 28 -3.70 -11.08 -22.62
CA ASN A 28 -3.24 -11.73 -23.85
C ASN A 28 -2.57 -10.76 -24.84
N LEU A 29 -1.88 -9.73 -24.33
CA LEU A 29 -1.20 -8.74 -25.16
C LEU A 29 0.26 -9.13 -25.35
N SER A 30 0.80 -8.96 -26.56
CA SER A 30 2.26 -8.99 -26.78
C SER A 30 2.91 -7.69 -26.29
N GLN A 31 4.22 -7.72 -26.02
CA GLN A 31 4.97 -6.51 -25.65
C GLN A 31 4.83 -5.41 -26.72
N VAL A 32 4.90 -5.80 -28.00
CA VAL A 32 4.73 -4.89 -29.14
C VAL A 32 3.33 -4.29 -29.14
N ARG A 33 2.29 -5.12 -28.93
CA ARG A 33 0.91 -4.66 -28.93
C ARG A 33 0.63 -3.68 -27.79
N LEU A 34 1.16 -3.94 -26.60
CA LEU A 34 0.99 -3.02 -25.48
C LEU A 34 1.76 -1.72 -25.71
N ALA A 35 2.97 -1.77 -26.29
CA ALA A 35 3.70 -0.57 -26.65
C ALA A 35 2.94 0.31 -27.66
N GLU A 36 2.31 -0.29 -28.67
CA GLU A 36 1.44 0.40 -29.62
C GLU A 36 0.25 1.09 -28.93
N LEU A 37 -0.45 0.38 -28.05
CA LEU A 37 -1.60 0.92 -27.30
C LEU A 37 -1.20 2.10 -26.40
N LEU A 38 0.02 2.07 -25.87
CA LEU A 38 0.57 3.14 -25.04
C LEU A 38 1.13 4.32 -25.85
N GLY A 39 1.33 4.15 -27.17
CA GLY A 39 1.98 5.12 -28.03
C GLY A 39 3.46 5.31 -27.69
N VAL A 40 4.16 4.23 -27.31
CA VAL A 40 5.57 4.28 -26.87
C VAL A 40 6.46 3.38 -27.72
N ASP A 41 7.76 3.66 -27.71
CA ASP A 41 8.74 2.83 -28.41
C ASP A 41 8.80 1.40 -27.79
N PRO A 42 8.71 0.33 -28.60
CA PRO A 42 8.75 -1.04 -28.10
C PRO A 42 10.01 -1.40 -27.31
N ARG A 43 11.15 -0.76 -27.59
CA ARG A 43 12.40 -0.95 -26.83
C ARG A 43 12.27 -0.31 -25.45
N ALA A 44 11.64 0.86 -25.34
CA ALA A 44 11.35 1.49 -24.05
C ALA A 44 10.48 0.56 -23.19
N TYR A 45 9.40 0.02 -23.76
CA TYR A 45 8.54 -0.95 -23.09
C TYR A 45 9.32 -2.20 -22.63
N ASN A 46 10.13 -2.79 -23.52
CA ASN A 46 10.95 -3.96 -23.20
C ASN A 46 11.92 -3.69 -22.03
N ARG A 47 12.49 -2.49 -21.93
CA ARG A 47 13.33 -2.13 -20.77
C ARG A 47 12.54 -2.09 -19.47
N TRP A 48 11.29 -1.64 -19.48
CA TRP A 48 10.43 -1.62 -18.29
C TRP A 48 10.12 -3.03 -17.82
N GLU A 49 9.72 -3.92 -18.73
CA GLU A 49 9.40 -5.32 -18.41
C GLU A 49 10.64 -6.17 -18.04
N LYS A 50 11.85 -5.65 -18.31
CA LYS A 50 13.13 -6.22 -17.84
C LYS A 50 13.66 -5.57 -16.55
N GLY A 51 12.97 -4.56 -16.01
CA GLY A 51 13.43 -3.80 -14.86
C GLY A 51 14.67 -2.92 -15.13
N ALA A 52 15.05 -2.73 -16.39
CA ALA A 52 16.24 -1.97 -16.79
C ALA A 52 16.02 -0.44 -16.77
N SER A 53 14.76 0.02 -16.73
CA SER A 53 14.39 1.42 -16.54
C SER A 53 12.96 1.52 -16.03
N ALA A 54 12.58 2.67 -15.49
CA ALA A 54 11.20 2.94 -15.07
C ALA A 54 10.44 3.80 -16.12
N PRO A 55 9.14 3.57 -16.31
CA PRO A 55 8.27 4.53 -17.00
C PRO A 55 8.07 5.79 -16.15
N HIS A 56 7.77 6.93 -16.79
CA HIS A 56 7.33 8.14 -16.07
C HIS A 56 5.90 7.96 -15.55
N LEU A 57 5.52 8.76 -14.54
CA LEU A 57 4.20 8.68 -13.91
C LEU A 57 3.04 8.74 -14.91
N GLU A 58 3.11 9.64 -15.90
CA GLU A 58 2.10 9.74 -16.96
C GLU A 58 1.93 8.42 -17.74
N THR A 59 3.04 7.73 -18.00
CA THR A 59 3.03 6.42 -18.65
C THR A 59 2.49 5.34 -17.71
N VAL A 60 2.80 5.38 -16.43
CA VAL A 60 2.22 4.46 -15.42
C VAL A 60 0.70 4.57 -15.40
N ILE A 61 0.16 5.80 -15.42
CA ILE A 61 -1.29 6.05 -15.49
C ILE A 61 -1.87 5.42 -16.76
N LYS A 62 -1.27 5.67 -17.93
CA LYS A 62 -1.72 5.06 -19.20
C LYS A 62 -1.65 3.54 -19.20
N ILE A 63 -0.62 2.95 -18.59
CA ILE A 63 -0.51 1.50 -18.43
C ILE A 63 -1.68 0.97 -17.61
N ALA A 64 -1.99 1.61 -16.48
CA ALA A 64 -3.12 1.24 -15.64
C ALA A 64 -4.45 1.32 -16.41
N ASP A 65 -4.65 2.39 -17.18
CA ASP A 65 -5.85 2.57 -18.02
C ASP A 65 -5.96 1.48 -19.10
N VAL A 66 -4.90 1.22 -19.86
CA VAL A 66 -4.90 0.22 -20.95
C VAL A 66 -5.11 -1.20 -20.40
N LEU A 67 -4.49 -1.52 -19.26
CA LEU A 67 -4.63 -2.82 -18.60
C LEU A 67 -5.88 -2.90 -17.69
N GLN A 68 -6.66 -1.82 -17.60
CA GLN A 68 -7.78 -1.58 -16.67
C GLN A 68 -7.53 -2.17 -15.27
N VAL A 69 -6.46 -1.70 -14.65
CA VAL A 69 -6.11 -1.98 -13.27
C VAL A 69 -5.95 -0.67 -12.52
N THR A 70 -5.92 -0.73 -11.19
CA THR A 70 -5.54 0.44 -10.40
C THR A 70 -4.03 0.67 -10.46
N ILE A 71 -3.58 1.90 -10.17
CA ILE A 71 -2.14 2.18 -10.03
C ILE A 71 -1.55 1.35 -8.89
N ASP A 72 -2.26 1.21 -7.76
CA ASP A 72 -1.85 0.35 -6.64
C ASP A 72 -1.60 -1.09 -7.07
N GLU A 73 -2.55 -1.67 -7.82
CA GLU A 73 -2.41 -3.00 -8.37
C GLU A 73 -1.24 -3.10 -9.35
N LEU A 74 -1.02 -2.10 -10.20
CA LEU A 74 0.09 -2.07 -11.16
C LEU A 74 1.45 -1.99 -10.47
N VAL A 75 1.61 -1.11 -9.48
CA VAL A 75 2.87 -0.92 -8.75
C VAL A 75 3.07 -1.96 -7.65
N GLY A 76 2.12 -2.87 -7.46
CA GLY A 76 2.21 -3.94 -6.47
C GLY A 76 2.01 -3.47 -5.04
N ARG A 77 1.42 -2.29 -4.86
CA ARG A 77 0.96 -1.83 -3.57
C ARG A 77 -0.30 -2.62 -3.26
N LYS A 78 -0.21 -3.48 -2.25
CA LYS A 78 -1.44 -4.03 -1.67
C LYS A 78 -2.29 -2.85 -1.24
N ALA A 79 -3.58 -2.88 -1.58
CA ALA A 79 -4.54 -2.01 -0.92
C ALA A 79 -4.24 -2.08 0.59
N ILE A 80 -4.33 -0.95 1.27
CA ILE A 80 -4.32 -0.94 2.74
C ILE A 80 -5.62 -1.65 3.16
N SER A 81 -5.65 -2.99 3.06
CA SER A 81 -6.68 -3.81 3.66
C SER A 81 -6.27 -4.03 5.11
N ASP A 82 -6.14 -2.92 5.82
CA ASP A 82 -6.21 -2.95 7.27
C ASP A 82 -7.68 -3.09 7.62
N GLU A 83 -8.24 -4.30 7.44
CA GLU A 83 -9.36 -4.66 8.30
C GLU A 83 -8.79 -4.78 9.72
N VAL A 84 -8.61 -3.64 10.40
CA VAL A 84 -8.43 -3.60 11.84
C VAL A 84 -9.72 -4.16 12.44
N LYS A 85 -9.75 -5.47 12.67
CA LYS A 85 -10.91 -6.15 13.23
C LYS A 85 -11.03 -5.83 14.71
N ILE A 86 -11.72 -4.74 15.03
CA ILE A 86 -12.17 -4.46 16.39
C ILE A 86 -13.28 -5.46 16.72
N ARG A 87 -12.91 -6.57 17.38
CA ARG A 87 -13.85 -7.66 17.72
C ARG A 87 -14.93 -7.23 18.71
N ASN A 88 -14.62 -6.27 19.59
CA ASN A 88 -15.60 -5.75 20.54
C ASN A 88 -16.57 -4.81 19.81
N HIS A 89 -17.84 -5.20 19.77
CA HIS A 89 -18.89 -4.46 19.07
C HIS A 89 -19.03 -3.01 19.56
N THR A 90 -18.95 -2.78 20.87
CA THR A 90 -19.05 -1.44 21.45
C THR A 90 -17.87 -0.57 21.04
N LEU A 91 -16.63 -1.08 21.13
CA LEU A 91 -15.44 -0.35 20.68
C LEU A 91 -15.50 -0.04 19.19
N HIS A 92 -16.02 -0.97 18.37
CA HIS A 92 -16.22 -0.74 16.95
C HIS A 92 -17.20 0.42 16.70
N SER A 93 -18.34 0.44 17.40
CA SER A 93 -19.30 1.55 17.29
C SER A 93 -18.75 2.89 17.78
N LEU A 94 -17.90 2.88 18.82
CA LEU A 94 -17.27 4.08 19.35
C LEU A 94 -16.22 4.63 18.38
N TRP A 95 -15.47 3.75 17.71
CA TRP A 95 -14.53 4.15 16.66
C TRP A 95 -15.24 4.95 15.56
N GLN A 96 -16.38 4.45 15.07
CA GLN A 96 -17.15 5.12 14.01
C GLN A 96 -17.63 6.52 14.42
N LYS A 97 -17.96 6.70 15.70
CA LYS A 97 -18.34 8.02 16.22
C LYS A 97 -17.14 8.93 16.42
N ALA A 98 -16.01 8.38 16.89
CA ALA A 98 -14.79 9.13 17.11
C ALA A 98 -14.25 9.75 15.82
N ASP A 99 -14.35 9.04 14.70
CA ASP A 99 -13.91 9.50 13.37
C ASP A 99 -14.69 10.74 12.86
N LEU A 100 -15.89 10.97 13.40
CA LEU A 100 -16.72 12.13 13.07
C LEU A 100 -16.50 13.34 13.99
N LEU A 101 -15.66 13.21 15.02
CA LEU A 101 -15.37 14.30 15.96
C LEU A 101 -14.33 15.28 15.39
N PRO A 102 -14.25 16.51 15.91
CA PRO A 102 -13.17 17.44 15.61
C PRO A 102 -11.79 16.84 15.96
N ASP A 103 -10.76 17.24 15.20
CA ASP A 103 -9.37 16.76 15.38
C ASP A 103 -8.86 16.90 16.82
N THR A 104 -9.22 17.99 17.52
CA THR A 104 -8.87 18.18 18.94
C THR A 104 -9.41 17.09 19.85
N ASP A 105 -10.64 16.64 19.58
CA ASP A 105 -11.31 15.62 20.38
C ASP A 105 -10.78 14.22 20.00
N GLN A 106 -10.51 14.00 18.71
CA GLN A 106 -9.83 12.80 18.24
C GLN A 106 -8.45 12.64 18.92
N GLN A 107 -7.65 13.71 18.97
CA GLN A 107 -6.33 13.69 19.58
C GLN A 107 -6.39 13.41 21.09
N ALA A 108 -7.38 13.98 21.80
CA ALA A 108 -7.60 13.67 23.21
C ALA A 108 -7.95 12.19 23.43
N LEU A 109 -8.83 11.63 22.60
CA LEU A 109 -9.20 10.22 22.66
C LEU A 109 -7.99 9.31 22.39
N ILE A 110 -7.15 9.65 21.41
CA ILE A 110 -5.92 8.89 21.11
C ILE A 110 -5.00 8.85 22.33
N VAL A 111 -4.75 9.97 22.99
CA VAL A 111 -3.89 10.02 24.20
C VAL A 111 -4.45 9.17 25.32
N VAL A 112 -5.77 9.24 25.56
CA VAL A 112 -6.42 8.45 26.60
C VAL A 112 -6.32 6.95 26.28
N LEU A 113 -6.65 6.54 25.05
CA LEU A 113 -6.56 5.14 24.62
C LEU A 113 -5.11 4.62 24.72
N ASP A 114 -4.14 5.39 24.24
CA ASP A 114 -2.71 5.07 24.33
C ASP A 114 -2.27 4.90 25.80
N SER A 115 -2.74 5.78 26.70
CA SER A 115 -2.44 5.67 28.14
C SER A 115 -2.96 4.36 28.75
N PHE A 116 -4.18 3.92 28.36
CA PHE A 116 -4.75 2.66 28.85
C PHE A 116 -4.05 1.43 28.29
N VAL A 117 -3.71 1.44 26.99
CA VAL A 117 -2.96 0.36 26.36
C VAL A 117 -1.59 0.21 27.03
N LYS A 118 -0.86 1.32 27.20
CA LYS A 118 0.45 1.32 27.87
C LYS A 118 0.36 0.82 29.31
N LYS A 119 -0.64 1.28 30.08
CA LYS A 119 -0.88 0.80 31.45
C LYS A 119 -1.06 -0.72 31.48
N ALA A 120 -1.94 -1.27 30.63
CA ALA A 120 -2.20 -2.70 30.59
C ALA A 120 -0.95 -3.52 30.22
N MET A 121 -0.15 -3.02 29.27
CA MET A 121 1.11 -3.68 28.89
C MET A 121 2.14 -3.67 30.01
N VAL A 122 2.24 -2.58 30.78
CA VAL A 122 3.13 -2.50 31.95
C VAL A 122 2.69 -3.47 33.05
N GLU A 123 1.40 -3.55 33.37
CA GLU A 123 0.86 -4.49 34.36
C GLU A 123 1.13 -5.95 33.97
N GLN A 124 0.98 -6.26 32.67
CA GLN A 124 1.28 -7.59 32.13
C GLN A 124 2.79 -7.92 32.20
N ALA A 125 3.67 -6.95 31.89
CA ALA A 125 5.13 -7.13 31.95
C ALA A 125 5.67 -7.23 33.39
N MET A 126 4.99 -6.59 34.35
CA MET A 126 5.35 -6.62 35.77
C MET A 126 4.86 -7.88 36.51
N GLY A 127 4.16 -8.80 35.82
CA GLY A 127 3.84 -10.12 36.37
C GLY A 127 2.76 -10.14 37.45
N PHE A 128 1.91 -9.12 37.56
CA PHE A 128 0.75 -9.12 38.46
C PHE A 128 -0.40 -10.00 37.93
N ASN A 129 -0.15 -11.29 37.70
CA ASN A 129 -1.19 -12.31 37.70
C ASN A 129 -1.28 -12.92 39.11
N SER A 130 -1.66 -12.09 40.09
CA SER A 130 -2.15 -12.57 41.38
C SER A 130 -3.67 -12.48 41.42
N THR A 131 -4.30 -13.60 41.08
CA THR A 131 -5.46 -14.18 41.78
C THR A 131 -6.63 -13.26 42.16
N LYS A 132 -7.80 -13.51 41.55
CA LYS A 132 -9.13 -13.58 42.20
C LYS A 132 -10.08 -14.18 41.16
N ARG A 133 -10.47 -15.47 41.28
CA ARG A 133 -11.60 -16.00 42.06
C ARG A 133 -12.86 -15.14 41.93
#